data_AF-A0A5E4KSV0-F1
#
_entry.id   AF-A0A5E4KSV0-F1
#
_cell.length_a   1.000
_cell.length_b   1.000
_cell.length_c   1.000
_cell.angle_alpha   90.00
_cell.angle_beta   90.00
_cell.angle_gamma   90.00
#
_symmetry.space_group_name_H-M   'P 1'
#
loop_
_entity.id
_entity.type
_entity.pdbx_description
1 polymer ?
#
loop_
_entity_poly.entity_id
_entity_poly.type
_entity_poly.pdbx_seq_one_letter_code
_entity_poly.pdbx_strand_id
1 'polypeptide(L)'
;MGCIDELDYEILLSSGTIKECADYIKKNFKEIYYVHQGYMIFNTYLIGMNPIPVAVENDYVIMPYVKPCHGSFVLRIKKKEEVERLRTGKGNQYYANLNNLKQLITISISQV
;
A
#
# COMPACT_ATOMS: atom_id res chain seq x y z
N MET A 1 -17.86 0.64 13.60
CA MET A 1 -16.83 -0.22 13.00
C MET A 1 -16.78 0.18 11.54
N GLY A 2 -15.69 0.78 11.05
CA GLY A 2 -15.64 1.25 9.67
C GLY A 2 -15.48 0.06 8.74
N CYS A 3 -16.54 -0.30 8.01
CA CYS A 3 -16.45 -1.35 7.01
C CYS A 3 -15.98 -0.74 5.69
N ILE A 4 -15.02 -1.36 5.01
CA ILE A 4 -14.69 -0.97 3.62
C ILE A 4 -15.93 -1.09 2.72
N ASP A 5 -16.87 -1.97 3.07
CA ASP A 5 -18.12 -2.17 2.33
C ASP A 5 -19.03 -0.93 2.32
N GLU A 6 -18.81 0.04 3.20
CA GLU A 6 -19.57 1.30 3.25
C GLU A 6 -18.93 2.41 2.39
N LEU A 7 -17.72 2.17 1.87
CA LEU A 7 -17.02 3.13 1.01
C LEU A 7 -17.41 2.93 -0.45
N ASP A 8 -17.46 4.02 -1.21
CA ASP A 8 -17.57 3.96 -2.66
C ASP A 8 -16.23 3.50 -3.24
N TYR A 9 -16.16 2.23 -3.63
CA TYR A 9 -14.97 1.59 -4.18
C TYR A 9 -15.24 0.95 -5.54
N GLU A 10 -14.23 1.03 -6.39
CA GLU A 10 -14.18 0.32 -7.68
C GLU A 10 -13.25 -0.90 -7.52
N ILE A 11 -13.66 -2.06 -8.04
CA ILE A 11 -12.81 -3.26 -8.08
C ILE A 11 -12.06 -3.26 -9.41
N LEU A 12 -10.73 -3.08 -9.35
CA LEU A 12 -9.85 -3.10 -10.53
C LEU A 12 -9.40 -4.51 -10.92
N LEU A 13 -9.26 -5.38 -9.92
CA LEU A 13 -8.94 -6.79 -10.11
C LEU A 13 -9.80 -7.62 -9.16
N SER A 14 -10.59 -8.53 -9.72
CA SER A 14 -11.45 -9.46 -8.99
C SER A 14 -10.78 -10.83 -8.82
N SER A 15 -10.78 -11.36 -7.59
CA SER A 15 -10.45 -12.76 -7.29
C SER A 15 -9.07 -13.22 -7.80
N GLY A 16 -8.01 -12.59 -7.31
CA GLY A 16 -6.62 -13.02 -7.53
C GLY A 16 -5.95 -13.56 -6.26
N THR A 17 -4.72 -14.05 -6.42
CA THR A 17 -3.80 -14.28 -5.30
C THR A 17 -3.29 -12.94 -4.74
N ILE A 18 -2.82 -12.96 -3.49
CA ILE A 18 -2.20 -11.77 -2.86
C ILE A 18 -1.03 -11.24 -3.72
N LYS A 19 -0.25 -12.15 -4.32
CA LYS A 19 0.87 -11.81 -5.19
C LYS A 19 0.40 -11.13 -6.48
N GLU A 20 -0.64 -11.65 -7.13
CA GLU A 20 -1.17 -11.04 -8.36
C GLU A 20 -1.74 -9.65 -8.11
N CYS A 21 -2.41 -9.43 -6.98
CA CYS A 21 -2.89 -8.10 -6.61
C CYS A 21 -1.72 -7.12 -6.43
N ALA A 22 -0.65 -7.55 -5.75
CA ALA A 22 0.55 -6.74 -5.58
C ALA A 22 1.25 -6.46 -6.92
N ASP A 23 1.39 -7.47 -7.79
CA ASP A 23 2.03 -7.34 -9.10
C ASP A 23 1.21 -6.46 -10.05
N TYR A 24 -0.12 -6.53 -9.97
CA TYR A 24 -1.03 -5.64 -10.72
C TYR A 24 -0.79 -4.18 -10.35
N ILE A 25 -0.72 -3.86 -9.06
CA ILE A 25 -0.47 -2.48 -8.60
C ILE A 25 0.89 -1.98 -9.09
N LYS A 26 1.94 -2.82 -8.98
CA LYS A 26 3.30 -2.48 -9.42
C LYS A 26 3.42 -2.20 -10.92
N LYS A 27 2.62 -2.88 -11.75
CA LYS A 27 2.68 -2.76 -13.21
C LYS A 27 1.85 -1.59 -13.76
N ASN A 28 0.71 -1.30 -13.14
CA ASN A 28 -0.27 -0.36 -13.70
C ASN A 28 -0.14 1.07 -13.12
N PHE A 29 0.52 1.24 -11.97
CA PHE A 29 0.62 2.54 -11.31
C PHE A 29 2.06 3.01 -11.16
N LYS A 30 2.25 4.33 -11.14
CA LYS A 30 3.58 4.97 -11.05
C LYS A 30 3.91 5.42 -9.63
N GLU A 31 2.94 6.03 -8.94
CA GLU A 31 3.11 6.54 -7.58
C GLU A 31 2.71 5.44 -6.59
N ILE A 32 3.71 4.71 -6.07
CA ILE A 32 3.51 3.55 -5.18
C ILE A 32 4.22 3.77 -3.86
N TYR A 33 3.48 3.56 -2.77
CA TYR A 33 3.94 3.53 -1.40
C TYR A 33 3.97 2.10 -0.89
N TYR A 34 5.11 1.67 -0.39
CA TYR A 34 5.28 0.35 0.20
C TYR A 34 5.04 0.42 1.70
N VAL A 35 4.01 -0.24 2.19
CA VAL A 35 3.64 -0.24 3.62
C VAL A 35 3.80 -1.63 4.23
N HIS A 36 3.93 -1.69 5.55
CA HIS A 36 4.02 -2.95 6.27
C HIS A 36 2.64 -3.62 6.41
N GLN A 37 2.62 -4.94 6.61
CA GLN A 37 1.41 -5.63 7.08
C GLN A 37 0.92 -5.03 8.41
N GLY A 38 -0.39 -4.90 8.59
CA GLY A 38 -0.95 -4.21 9.75
C GLY A 38 -0.87 -2.67 9.66
N TYR A 39 -0.51 -2.12 8.50
CA TYR A 39 -0.71 -0.69 8.24
C TYR A 39 -2.22 -0.37 8.24
N MET A 40 -2.61 0.64 9.02
CA MET A 40 -4.00 1.06 9.10
C MET A 40 -4.31 2.09 8.02
N ILE A 41 -5.30 1.79 7.17
CA ILE A 41 -5.81 2.65 6.11
C ILE A 41 -7.33 2.49 6.03
N PHE A 42 -8.08 3.58 5.84
CA PHE A 42 -9.56 3.50 5.82
C PHE A 42 -10.18 2.77 7.02
N ASN A 43 -9.58 2.93 8.21
CA ASN A 43 -9.98 2.23 9.44
C ASN A 43 -9.92 0.68 9.35
N THR A 44 -9.25 0.13 8.34
CA THR A 44 -8.91 -1.30 8.24
C THR A 44 -7.41 -1.51 8.36
N TYR A 45 -7.01 -2.72 8.74
CA TYR A 45 -5.62 -3.15 8.65
C TYR A 45 -5.36 -3.84 7.32
N LEU A 46 -4.29 -3.45 6.63
CA LEU A 46 -3.86 -4.14 5.42
C LEU A 46 -3.23 -5.48 5.77
N ILE A 47 -3.71 -6.52 5.07
CA ILE A 47 -3.22 -7.89 5.16
C ILE A 47 -2.63 -8.23 3.79
N GLY A 48 -1.44 -8.84 3.78
CA GLY A 48 -0.78 -9.22 2.53
C GLY A 48 0.70 -9.54 2.72
N MET A 49 1.38 -9.75 1.60
CA MET A 49 2.83 -9.99 1.57
C MET A 49 3.57 -8.68 1.78
N ASN A 50 4.46 -8.64 2.79
CA ASN A 50 5.30 -7.50 3.07
C ASN A 50 6.46 -7.39 2.06
N PRO A 51 6.79 -6.19 1.51
CA PRO A 51 6.05 -4.93 1.57
C PRO A 51 4.78 -4.92 0.70
N ILE A 52 3.69 -4.39 1.27
CA ILE A 52 2.41 -4.26 0.58
C ILE A 52 2.43 -2.99 -0.28
N PRO A 53 2.26 -3.08 -1.61
CA PRO A 53 2.18 -1.89 -2.46
C PRO A 53 0.80 -1.23 -2.36
N VAL A 54 0.78 0.07 -2.08
CA VAL A 54 -0.41 0.93 -2.12
C VAL A 54 -0.12 2.06 -3.09
N ALA A 55 -0.90 2.16 -4.16
CA ALA A 55 -0.72 3.21 -5.16
C ALA A 55 -1.65 4.39 -4.92
N VAL A 56 -1.23 5.54 -5.43
CA VAL A 56 -2.01 6.77 -5.49
C VAL A 56 -2.19 7.15 -6.96
N GLU A 57 -3.40 7.52 -7.32
CA GLU A 57 -3.71 8.10 -8.63
C GLU A 57 -4.69 9.26 -8.44
N ASN A 58 -4.24 10.49 -8.67
CA ASN A 58 -5.03 11.70 -8.37
C ASN A 58 -5.50 11.73 -6.90
N ASP A 59 -6.82 11.64 -6.66
CA ASP A 59 -7.45 11.57 -5.34
C ASP A 59 -7.88 10.14 -4.95
N TYR A 60 -7.40 9.14 -5.69
CA TYR A 60 -7.71 7.73 -5.46
C TYR A 60 -6.55 7.01 -4.79
N VAL A 61 -6.90 6.14 -3.84
CA VAL A 61 -5.99 5.15 -3.26
C VAL A 61 -6.31 3.81 -3.88
N ILE A 62 -5.27 3.11 -4.33
CA ILE A 62 -5.35 1.78 -4.89
C ILE A 62 -4.62 0.81 -3.98
N MET A 63 -5.31 -0.18 -3.44
CA MET A 63 -4.75 -1.09 -2.45
C MET A 63 -5.23 -2.53 -2.65
N PRO A 64 -4.40 -3.52 -2.29
CA PRO A 64 -4.86 -4.89 -2.20
C PRO A 64 -5.76 -5.04 -0.98
N TYR A 65 -6.85 -5.77 -1.13
CA TYR A 65 -7.79 -6.06 -0.06
C TYR A 65 -8.16 -7.54 -0.08
N VAL A 66 -8.10 -8.19 1.09
CA VAL A 66 -8.35 -9.63 1.22
C VAL A 66 -9.66 -9.82 1.97
N LYS A 67 -10.66 -10.38 1.28
CA LYS A 67 -11.88 -10.89 1.93
C LYS A 67 -11.68 -12.37 2.25
N PRO A 68 -11.81 -12.82 3.52
CA PRO A 68 -11.57 -14.21 3.90
C PRO A 68 -12.48 -15.22 3.17
N CYS A 69 -13.66 -14.79 2.75
CA CYS A 69 -14.65 -15.60 2.06
C CYS A 69 -14.57 -15.57 0.52
N HIS A 70 -13.94 -14.55 -0.08
CA HIS A 70 -14.00 -14.31 -1.53
C HIS A 70 -12.63 -14.10 -2.19
N GLY A 71 -11.52 -14.15 -1.44
CA GLY A 71 -10.17 -14.03 -1.97
C GLY A 71 -9.61 -12.60 -1.93
N SER A 72 -8.62 -12.32 -2.80
CA SER A 72 -7.93 -11.03 -2.84
C SER A 72 -8.42 -10.18 -4.02
N PHE A 73 -8.51 -8.88 -3.78
CA PHE A 73 -9.01 -7.88 -4.71
C PHE A 73 -8.04 -6.71 -4.77
N VAL A 74 -8.07 -5.96 -5.87
CA VAL A 74 -7.48 -4.62 -5.93
C VAL A 74 -8.62 -3.61 -5.93
N LEU A 75 -8.68 -2.79 -4.89
CA LEU A 75 -9.70 -1.76 -4.73
C LEU A 75 -9.13 -0.41 -5.09
N ARG A 76 -9.96 0.43 -5.70
CA ARG A 76 -9.71 1.85 -5.93
C ARG A 76 -10.76 2.65 -5.17
N ILE A 77 -10.32 3.52 -4.26
CA ILE A 77 -11.19 4.25 -3.35
C ILE A 77 -10.87 5.73 -3.44
N LYS A 78 -11.89 6.57 -3.64
CA LYS A 78 -11.71 8.03 -3.70
C LYS A 78 -11.62 8.62 -2.30
N LYS A 79 -10.44 9.08 -1.89
CA LYS A 79 -10.24 9.71 -0.58
C LYS A 79 -8.97 10.54 -0.54
N LYS A 80 -9.14 11.83 -0.80
CA LYS A 80 -8.05 12.82 -0.83
C LYS A 80 -7.25 12.89 0.48
N GLU A 81 -7.91 12.80 1.63
CA GLU A 81 -7.25 12.82 2.96
C GLU A 81 -6.24 11.67 3.12
N GLU A 82 -6.59 10.47 2.65
CA GLU A 82 -5.71 9.30 2.71
C GLU A 82 -4.54 9.41 1.73
N VAL A 83 -4.79 9.98 0.54
CA VAL A 83 -3.73 10.31 -0.43
C VAL A 83 -2.71 11.27 0.18
N GLU A 84 -3.17 12.36 0.81
CA GLU A 84 -2.29 13.31 1.48
C GLU A 84 -1.53 12.66 2.65
N ARG A 85 -2.18 11.75 3.40
CA ARG A 85 -1.54 10.99 4.48
C ARG A 85 -0.43 10.06 3.97
N LEU A 86 -0.64 9.39 2.83
CA LEU A 86 0.38 8.57 2.17
C LEU A 86 1.56 9.42 1.66
N ARG A 87 1.27 10.56 1.01
CA ARG A 87 2.27 11.50 0.49
C ARG A 87 3.12 12.15 1.58
N THR A 88 2.53 12.50 2.72
CA THR A 88 3.24 13.14 3.84
C THR A 88 4.11 12.16 4.63
N GLY A 89 4.06 10.86 4.33
CA GLY A 89 4.90 9.85 4.98
C GLY A 89 4.56 9.61 6.46
N LYS A 90 3.55 10.28 7.02
CA LYS A 90 3.14 10.14 8.43
C LYS A 90 2.66 8.73 8.79
N GLY A 91 2.39 7.90 7.79
CA GLY A 91 2.07 6.49 7.96
C GLY A 91 3.26 5.52 7.94
N ASN A 92 4.44 5.93 7.46
CA ASN A 92 5.47 5.01 6.98
C ASN A 92 6.85 5.23 7.62
N GLN A 93 6.85 5.47 8.93
CA GLN A 93 8.03 5.71 9.75
C GLN A 93 9.07 4.56 9.76
N TYR A 94 8.72 3.38 9.25
CA TYR A 94 9.62 2.22 9.21
C TYR A 94 10.50 2.16 7.94
N TYR A 95 9.98 2.51 6.74
CA TYR A 95 10.78 2.46 5.49
C TYR A 95 11.67 3.69 5.28
N ALA A 96 11.30 4.85 5.84
CA ALA A 96 12.21 6.00 5.91
C ALA A 96 13.51 5.64 6.67
N ASN A 97 13.38 4.84 7.74
CA ASN A 97 14.53 4.35 8.50
C ASN A 97 15.33 3.26 7.77
N LEU A 98 14.71 2.35 7.01
CA LEU A 98 15.43 1.33 6.24
C LEU A 98 16.20 1.90 5.04
N ASN A 99 15.68 2.93 4.37
CA ASN A 99 16.43 3.61 3.32
C ASN A 99 17.61 4.41 3.88
N ASN A 100 17.44 5.08 5.02
CA ASN A 100 18.55 5.68 5.75
C ASN A 100 19.59 4.62 6.19
N LEU A 101 19.14 3.47 6.69
CA LEU A 101 20.04 2.39 7.10
C LEU A 101 20.80 1.80 5.90
N LYS A 102 20.14 1.55 4.76
CA LYS A 102 20.80 1.11 3.54
C LYS A 102 21.80 2.15 3.03
N GLN A 103 21.47 3.44 3.07
CA GLN A 103 22.37 4.52 2.66
C GLN A 103 23.58 4.66 3.60
N LEU A 104 23.38 4.53 4.92
CA LEU A 104 24.45 4.52 5.92
C LEU A 104 25.40 3.33 5.75
N ILE A 105 24.87 2.13 5.48
CA ILE A 105 25.70 0.95 5.26
C ILE A 105 26.51 1.11 3.97
N THR A 106 25.92 1.62 2.87
CA THR A 106 26.64 1.85 1.61
C THR A 106 27.76 2.89 1.75
N ILE A 107 27.59 3.95 2.56
CA ILE A 107 28.64 4.96 2.77
C ILE A 107 29.84 4.38 3.52
N SER A 108 29.63 3.50 4.50
CA SER A 108 30.72 2.90 5.28
C SER A 108 31.60 1.91 4.48
N ILE A 109 31.12 1.35 3.37
CA ILE A 109 31.89 0.40 2.53
C ILE A 109 32.67 1.08 1.40
N SER A 110 32.44 2.37 1.12
CA SER A 110 33.18 3.14 0.10
C SER A 110 34.33 3.99 0.66
N GLN A 111 34.57 3.97 1.97
CA GLN A 111 35.66 4.70 2.63
C GLN A 111 36.75 3.78 3.22
N VAL A 112 36.81 2.51 2.81
CA VAL A 112 37.88 1.55 3.15
C VAL A 112 38.53 1.07 1.86
#